data_AF-A0A6P8IU19-F1
#
_entry.id   AF-A0A6P8IU19-F1
#
_cell.length_a   1.000
_cell.length_b   1.000
_cell.length_c   1.000
_cell.angle_alpha   90.00
_cell.angle_beta   90.00
_cell.angle_gamma   90.00
#
_symmetry.space_group_name_H-M   'P 1'
#
loop_
_entity.id
_entity.type
_entity.pdbx_description
1 polymer ?
#
loop_
_entity_poly.entity_id
_entity_poly.type
_entity_poly.pdbx_seq_one_letter_code
_entity_poly.pdbx_strand_id
1 'polypeptide(L)'
;MVAFSDTRDFYVLIKPWRILSDRGLTGSFVAVFALAIFNECLKYYNAYRTYNPLQTNRNAITTNERMRFLATATSSYMVQNTLSFFIMLVAMTYNVWLFVAIVLGQSAAYLVFVPLLERYMYKKYRKNMLNRHYEPVTAT
;
A
#
# COMPACT_ATOMS: atom_id res chain seq x y z
N MET A 1 -40.00 -35.61 -7.70
CA MET A 1 -38.53 -35.68 -7.67
C MET A 1 -38.02 -34.52 -6.83
N VAL A 2 -37.39 -34.88 -5.71
CA VAL A 2 -36.49 -34.13 -4.80
C VAL A 2 -36.87 -32.68 -4.41
N ALA A 3 -37.44 -32.57 -3.21
CA ALA A 3 -37.34 -31.39 -2.35
C ALA A 3 -35.88 -31.21 -1.92
N PHE A 4 -35.26 -30.09 -2.31
CA PHE A 4 -33.95 -29.69 -1.78
C PHE A 4 -34.16 -28.98 -0.45
N SER A 5 -34.32 -29.78 0.61
CA SER A 5 -34.17 -29.33 1.99
C SER A 5 -32.69 -29.05 2.25
N ASP A 6 -32.24 -27.85 1.94
CA ASP A 6 -31.03 -27.30 2.52
C ASP A 6 -31.24 -25.80 2.79
N THR A 7 -32.18 -25.51 3.68
CA THR A 7 -32.18 -24.28 4.50
C THR A 7 -30.99 -24.34 5.47
N ARG A 8 -29.78 -24.50 4.94
CA ARG A 8 -28.62 -23.96 5.62
C ARG A 8 -28.68 -22.49 5.31
N ASP A 9 -29.07 -21.73 6.31
CA ASP A 9 -28.74 -20.31 6.39
C ASP A 9 -27.24 -20.18 6.14
N PHE A 10 -26.86 -20.07 4.86
CA PHE A 10 -25.53 -19.70 4.46
C PHE A 10 -25.47 -18.20 4.76
N TYR A 11 -25.15 -17.90 6.02
CA TYR A 11 -24.72 -16.60 6.48
C TYR A 11 -23.39 -16.26 5.78
N VAL A 12 -23.43 -16.04 4.46
CA VAL A 12 -22.30 -15.67 3.59
C VAL A 12 -21.87 -14.21 3.85
N LEU A 13 -22.68 -13.45 4.57
CA LEU A 13 -22.30 -12.16 5.13
C LEU A 13 -22.24 -12.26 6.67
N ILE A 14 -21.04 -12.56 7.17
CA ILE A 14 -20.49 -12.26 8.51
C ILE A 14 -21.48 -11.51 9.43
N LYS A 15 -21.98 -12.19 10.46
CA LYS A 15 -22.90 -11.62 11.46
C LYS A 15 -22.31 -11.49 12.89
N PRO A 16 -21.08 -10.94 13.08
CA PRO A 16 -20.80 -10.24 14.34
C PRO A 16 -19.96 -8.97 14.11
N TRP A 17 -20.58 -7.89 13.64
CA TRP A 17 -20.01 -6.53 13.73
C TRP A 17 -21.06 -5.53 14.24
N ARG A 18 -21.80 -5.90 15.30
CA ARG A 18 -22.55 -4.90 16.09
C ARG A 18 -21.60 -4.32 17.13
N ILE A 19 -20.94 -3.23 16.78
CA ILE A 19 -20.23 -2.40 17.75
C ILE A 19 -21.28 -1.55 18.47
N LEU A 20 -21.94 -2.11 19.49
CA LEU A 20 -22.64 -1.30 20.50
C LEU A 20 -21.71 -1.15 21.72
N SER A 21 -20.67 -0.33 21.59
CA SER A 21 -19.87 0.09 22.75
C SER A 21 -19.04 1.33 22.41
N ASP A 22 -19.09 2.37 23.25
CA ASP A 22 -18.38 3.65 23.07
C ASP A 22 -16.85 3.48 22.97
N ARG A 23 -16.31 2.41 23.56
CA ARG A 23 -14.88 2.04 23.44
C ARG A 23 -14.53 1.47 22.06
N GLY A 24 -15.48 0.81 21.41
CA GLY A 24 -15.31 0.29 20.05
C GLY A 24 -15.21 1.42 19.02
N LEU A 25 -15.89 2.54 19.25
CA LEU A 25 -15.83 3.72 18.38
C LEU A 25 -14.43 4.35 18.34
N THR A 26 -13.80 4.52 19.49
CA THR A 26 -12.41 5.03 19.57
C THR A 26 -11.42 4.04 18.96
N GLY A 27 -11.60 2.73 19.19
CA GLY A 27 -10.79 1.70 18.56
C GLY A 27 -10.87 1.72 17.03
N SER A 28 -12.08 1.89 16.48
CA SER A 28 -12.27 2.06 15.03
C SER A 28 -11.56 3.31 14.51
N PHE A 29 -11.61 4.41 15.23
CA PHE A 29 -10.91 5.64 14.86
C PHE A 29 -9.41 5.45 14.65
N VAL A 30 -8.75 4.84 15.64
CA VAL A 30 -7.30 4.58 15.58
C VAL A 30 -6.98 3.56 14.49
N ALA A 31 -7.78 2.50 14.38
CA ALA A 31 -7.59 1.49 13.34
C ALA A 31 -7.73 2.09 11.92
N VAL A 32 -8.72 2.95 11.70
CA VAL A 32 -8.98 3.60 10.41
C VAL A 32 -7.88 4.60 10.08
N PHE A 33 -7.45 5.41 11.05
CA PHE A 33 -6.31 6.31 10.87
C PHE A 33 -5.03 5.55 10.51
N ALA A 34 -4.74 4.45 11.22
CA ALA A 34 -3.60 3.59 10.93
C ALA A 34 -3.72 2.93 9.54
N LEU A 35 -4.90 2.43 9.18
CA LEU A 35 -5.18 1.86 7.84
C LEU A 35 -5.01 2.90 6.72
N ALA A 36 -5.40 4.16 6.95
CA ALA A 36 -5.22 5.26 6.01
C ALA A 36 -3.74 5.55 5.76
N ILE A 37 -2.94 5.66 6.83
CA ILE A 37 -1.49 5.84 6.73
C ILE A 37 -0.87 4.63 6.02
N PHE A 38 -1.22 3.41 6.43
CA PHE A 38 -0.64 2.19 5.90
C PHE A 38 -0.94 1.99 4.40
N ASN A 39 -2.13 2.37 3.94
CA ASN A 39 -2.47 2.37 2.51
C ASN A 39 -1.53 3.26 1.70
N GLU A 40 -1.26 4.47 2.18
CA GLU A 40 -0.38 5.41 1.48
C GLU A 40 1.10 4.97 1.58
N CYS A 41 1.51 4.39 2.71
CA CYS A 41 2.82 3.73 2.85
C CYS A 41 3.03 2.66 1.76
N LEU A 42 2.02 1.81 1.52
CA LEU A 42 2.10 0.74 0.52
C LEU A 42 2.12 1.29 -0.91
N LYS A 43 1.30 2.31 -1.21
CA LYS A 43 1.37 3.02 -2.50
C LYS A 43 2.77 3.57 -2.74
N TYR A 44 3.35 4.20 -1.73
CA TYR A 44 4.69 4.74 -1.81
C TYR A 44 5.76 3.65 -1.95
N TYR A 45 5.62 2.52 -1.25
CA TYR A 45 6.51 1.36 -1.40
C TYR A 45 6.45 0.78 -2.83
N ASN A 46 5.26 0.62 -3.40
CA ASN A 46 5.07 0.18 -4.78
C ASN A 46 5.62 1.20 -5.80
N ALA A 47 5.47 2.50 -5.51
CA ALA A 47 6.05 3.57 -6.31
C ALA A 47 7.58 3.52 -6.24
N TYR A 48 8.17 3.40 -5.04
CA TYR A 48 9.61 3.25 -4.83
C TYR A 48 10.17 2.06 -5.62
N ARG A 49 9.47 0.93 -5.58
CA ARG A 49 9.83 -0.28 -6.31
C ARG A 49 9.79 -0.08 -7.83
N THR A 50 8.78 0.63 -8.33
CA THR A 50 8.62 0.96 -9.76
C THR A 50 9.61 2.05 -10.21
N TYR A 51 9.95 2.99 -9.33
CA TYR A 51 10.97 4.04 -9.51
C TYR A 51 12.41 3.56 -9.34
N ASN A 52 12.62 2.28 -9.06
CA ASN A 52 13.84 1.61 -9.47
C ASN A 52 13.61 1.08 -10.90
N PRO A 53 13.71 1.92 -11.96
CA PRO A 53 13.87 1.35 -13.27
C PRO A 53 15.15 0.53 -13.18
N LEU A 54 15.00 -0.78 -13.32
CA LEU A 54 15.87 -1.71 -14.01
C LEU A 54 17.09 -1.07 -14.73
N GLN A 55 18.00 -0.46 -13.97
CA GLN A 55 19.45 -0.50 -14.21
C GLN A 55 20.02 -1.86 -13.84
N THR A 56 19.17 -2.78 -13.40
CA THR A 56 19.46 -4.20 -13.49
C THR A 56 19.35 -4.58 -14.96
N ASN A 57 20.47 -4.32 -15.66
CA ASN A 57 20.96 -5.01 -16.84
C ASN A 57 19.92 -5.94 -17.49
N ARG A 58 19.22 -5.45 -18.53
CA ARG A 58 18.19 -6.18 -19.31
C ARG A 58 18.68 -7.55 -19.82
N ASN A 59 19.99 -7.78 -19.80
CA ASN A 59 20.68 -8.94 -20.35
C ASN A 59 21.30 -9.89 -19.31
N ALA A 60 21.23 -9.59 -17.99
CA ALA A 60 21.85 -10.42 -16.94
C ALA A 60 20.88 -11.01 -15.90
N ILE A 61 19.58 -10.75 -16.02
CA ILE A 61 18.60 -11.28 -15.06
C ILE A 61 18.19 -12.69 -15.47
N THR A 62 18.58 -13.66 -14.64
CA THR A 62 18.08 -15.03 -14.74
C THR A 62 16.55 -15.04 -14.62
N THR A 63 15.88 -15.97 -15.30
CA THR A 63 14.41 -16.08 -15.34
C THR A 63 13.80 -16.22 -13.94
N ASN A 64 14.52 -16.84 -13.00
CA ASN A 64 14.08 -17.09 -11.62
C ASN A 64 14.03 -15.83 -10.77
N GLU A 65 15.01 -14.94 -10.91
CA GLU A 65 15.08 -13.67 -10.17
C GLU A 65 13.98 -12.69 -10.63
N ARG A 66 13.68 -12.66 -11.94
CA ARG A 66 12.55 -11.89 -12.48
C ARG A 66 11.23 -12.39 -11.90
N MET A 67 11.04 -13.70 -11.77
CA MET A 67 9.81 -14.28 -11.25
C MET A 67 9.58 -13.95 -9.77
N ARG A 68 10.61 -13.99 -8.93
CA ARG A 68 10.53 -13.57 -7.52
C ARG A 68 10.22 -12.08 -7.36
N PHE A 69 10.82 -11.26 -8.22
CA PHE A 69 10.48 -9.84 -8.27
C PHE A 69 9.02 -9.65 -8.69
N LEU A 70 8.57 -10.25 -9.77
CA LEU A 70 7.18 -10.15 -10.22
C LEU A 70 6.20 -10.66 -9.14
N ALA A 71 6.48 -11.79 -8.51
CA ALA A 71 5.64 -12.36 -7.45
C ALA A 71 5.49 -11.41 -6.25
N THR A 72 6.58 -10.81 -5.79
CA THR A 72 6.53 -9.85 -4.68
C THR A 72 5.89 -8.50 -5.08
N ALA A 73 5.93 -8.13 -6.35
CA ALA A 73 5.27 -6.91 -6.85
C ALA A 73 3.75 -7.09 -6.84
N THR A 74 3.29 -8.22 -7.40
CA THR A 74 1.87 -8.55 -7.47
C THR A 74 1.28 -8.76 -6.08
N SER A 75 2.00 -9.41 -5.15
CA SER A 75 1.49 -9.59 -3.78
C SER A 75 1.29 -8.25 -3.06
N SER A 76 2.21 -7.31 -3.21
CA SER A 76 2.11 -5.97 -2.61
C SER A 76 0.95 -5.18 -3.22
N TYR A 77 0.70 -5.35 -4.53
CA TYR A 77 -0.45 -4.75 -5.21
C TYR A 77 -1.79 -5.32 -4.71
N MET A 78 -1.88 -6.64 -4.53
CA MET A 78 -3.09 -7.28 -4.00
C MET A 78 -3.43 -6.78 -2.59
N VAL A 79 -2.44 -6.69 -1.69
CA VAL A 79 -2.65 -6.19 -0.32
C VAL A 79 -3.13 -4.72 -0.34
N GLN A 80 -2.52 -3.88 -1.18
CA GLN A 80 -2.94 -2.49 -1.33
C GLN A 80 -4.40 -2.37 -1.79
N ASN A 81 -4.82 -3.19 -2.76
CA ASN A 81 -6.18 -3.16 -3.28
C ASN A 81 -7.20 -3.55 -2.20
N THR A 82 -6.92 -4.60 -1.43
CA THR A 82 -7.77 -5.01 -0.31
C THR A 82 -7.92 -3.90 0.73
N LEU A 83 -6.81 -3.26 1.11
CA LEU A 83 -6.82 -2.15 2.07
C LEU A 83 -7.59 -0.92 1.57
N SER A 84 -7.61 -0.67 0.27
CA SER A 84 -8.41 0.42 -0.32
C SER A 84 -9.91 0.13 -0.23
N PHE A 85 -10.33 -1.12 -0.46
CA PHE A 85 -11.71 -1.55 -0.25
C PHE A 85 -12.14 -1.46 1.21
N PHE A 86 -11.25 -1.77 2.17
CA PHE A 86 -11.55 -1.59 3.59
C PHE A 86 -11.80 -0.13 3.95
N ILE A 87 -11.01 0.82 3.44
CA ILE A 87 -11.26 2.25 3.65
C ILE A 87 -12.61 2.67 3.06
N MET A 88 -12.92 2.21 1.85
CA MET A 88 -14.19 2.51 1.19
C MET A 88 -15.38 1.91 1.96
N LEU A 89 -15.23 0.71 2.53
CA LEU A 89 -16.23 0.09 3.39
C LEU A 89 -16.49 0.92 4.65
N VAL A 90 -15.43 1.44 5.28
CA VAL A 90 -15.56 2.33 6.44
C VAL A 90 -16.20 3.67 6.04
N ALA A 91 -15.86 4.23 4.89
CA ALA A 91 -16.44 5.48 4.42
C ALA A 91 -17.97 5.39 4.24
N MET A 92 -18.48 4.21 3.83
CA MET A 92 -19.92 3.95 3.69
C MET A 92 -20.67 3.82 5.03
N THR A 93 -19.99 3.87 6.18
CA THR A 93 -20.67 3.92 7.50
C THR A 93 -21.32 5.28 7.79
N TYR A 94 -21.15 6.26 6.88
CA TYR A 94 -21.72 7.62 6.94
C TYR A 94 -21.45 8.38 8.25
N ASN A 95 -20.41 8.00 8.99
CA ASN A 95 -20.01 8.68 10.20
C ASN A 95 -19.00 9.80 9.88
N VAL A 96 -19.42 11.06 10.10
CA VAL A 96 -18.60 12.26 9.81
C VAL A 96 -17.26 12.22 10.53
N TRP A 97 -17.24 11.76 11.79
CA TRP A 97 -16.03 11.70 12.60
C TRP A 97 -15.00 10.72 11.99
N LEU A 98 -15.43 9.53 11.57
CA LEU A 98 -14.55 8.56 10.89
C LEU A 98 -14.11 9.05 9.51
N PHE A 99 -14.98 9.75 8.78
CA PHE A 99 -14.63 10.32 7.49
C PHE A 99 -13.51 11.36 7.61
N VAL A 100 -13.62 12.27 8.58
CA VAL A 100 -12.57 13.25 8.86
C VAL A 100 -11.26 12.55 9.25
N ALA A 101 -11.31 11.45 10.02
CA ALA A 101 -10.12 10.67 10.36
C ALA A 101 -9.41 10.07 9.13
N ILE A 102 -10.17 9.57 8.16
CA ILE A 102 -9.63 9.04 6.90
C ILE A 102 -8.95 10.15 6.10
N VAL A 103 -9.64 11.28 5.92
CA VAL A 103 -9.12 12.42 5.14
C VAL A 103 -7.86 12.99 5.80
N LEU A 104 -7.88 13.18 7.12
CA LEU A 104 -6.70 13.64 7.86
C LEU A 104 -5.56 12.62 7.83
N GLY A 105 -5.86 11.33 7.94
CA GLY A 105 -4.86 10.26 7.84
C GLY A 105 -4.17 10.23 6.48
N GLN A 106 -4.93 10.32 5.39
CA GLN A 106 -4.36 10.39 4.04
C GLN A 106 -3.58 11.69 3.80
N SER A 107 -4.10 12.82 4.27
CA SER A 107 -3.42 14.12 4.16
C SER A 107 -2.09 14.11 4.94
N ALA A 108 -2.08 13.61 6.17
CA ALA A 108 -0.88 13.48 6.99
C ALA A 108 0.13 12.50 6.37
N ALA A 109 -0.35 11.37 5.82
CA ALA A 109 0.53 10.42 5.13
C ALA A 109 1.20 11.07 3.92
N TYR A 110 0.45 11.76 3.07
CA TYR A 110 1.00 12.49 1.93
C TYR A 110 2.07 13.51 2.36
N LEU A 111 1.79 14.29 3.41
CA LEU A 111 2.72 15.28 3.94
C LEU A 111 4.02 14.67 4.49
N VAL A 112 3.98 13.45 5.04
CA VAL A 112 5.20 12.77 5.51
C VAL A 112 5.98 12.14 4.36
N PHE A 113 5.28 11.52 3.40
CA PHE A 113 5.93 10.77 2.32
C PHE A 113 6.57 11.66 1.25
N VAL A 114 5.98 12.81 0.93
CA VAL A 114 6.52 13.77 -0.06
C VAL A 114 7.93 14.28 0.29
N PRO A 115 8.19 14.86 1.47
CA PRO A 115 9.54 15.32 1.83
C PRO A 115 10.53 14.16 2.01
N LEU A 116 10.05 12.98 2.39
CA LEU A 116 10.88 11.78 2.51
C LEU A 116 11.35 11.29 1.12
N LEU A 117 10.46 11.35 0.13
CA LEU A 117 10.73 11.09 -1.28
C LEU A 117 11.83 11.98 -1.81
N GLU A 118 11.71 13.28 -1.62
CA GLU A 118 12.68 14.25 -2.11
C GLU A 118 14.07 13.98 -1.55
N ARG A 119 14.18 13.73 -0.24
CA ARG A 119 15.45 13.39 0.40
C ARG A 119 16.04 12.09 -0.13
N TYR A 120 15.20 11.08 -0.36
CA TYR A 120 15.63 9.80 -0.89
C TYR A 120 16.16 9.95 -2.33
N MET A 121 15.39 10.60 -3.21
CA MET A 121 15.78 10.86 -4.59
C MET A 121 17.03 11.73 -4.68
N TYR A 122 17.15 12.75 -3.83
CA TYR A 122 18.34 13.61 -3.78
C TYR A 122 19.61 12.82 -3.45
N LYS A 123 19.56 11.93 -2.44
CA LYS A 123 20.70 11.06 -2.09
C LYS A 123 21.08 10.12 -3.23
N LYS A 124 20.07 9.50 -3.87
CA LYS A 124 20.28 8.57 -4.99
C LYS A 124 20.85 9.29 -6.22
N TYR A 125 20.30 10.45 -6.57
CA TYR A 125 20.75 11.28 -7.69
C TYR A 125 22.17 11.80 -7.47
N ARG A 126 22.47 12.31 -6.26
CA ARG A 126 23.83 12.75 -5.88
C ARG A 126 24.86 11.63 -6.00
N LYS A 127 24.54 10.43 -5.53
CA LYS A 127 25.47 9.29 -5.60
C LYS A 127 25.77 8.88 -7.04
N ASN A 128 24.74 8.88 -7.90
CA ASN A 128 24.91 8.60 -9.33
C ASN A 128 25.71 9.70 -10.05
N MET A 129 25.51 10.97 -9.69
CA MET A 129 26.29 12.11 -10.22
C MET A 129 27.77 12.01 -9.84
N LEU A 130 28.07 11.70 -8.58
CA LEU A 130 29.44 11.52 -8.09
C LEU A 130 30.14 10.33 -8.76
N ASN A 131 29.44 9.20 -8.92
CA ASN A 131 30.00 8.03 -9.61
C ASN A 131 30.34 8.31 -11.08
N ARG A 132 29.52 9.10 -11.80
CA ARG A 132 29.82 9.50 -13.19
C ARG A 132 31.03 10.43 -13.31
N HIS A 133 31.32 11.25 -12.31
CA HIS A 133 32.52 12.09 -12.30
C HIS A 133 33.78 11.35 -11.84
N TYR A 134 33.62 10.17 -11.24
CA TYR A 134 34.73 9.29 -10.84
C TYR A 134 35.08 8.24 -11.89
N GLU A 135 34.37 8.13 -13.01
CA GLU A 135 34.90 7.49 -14.21
C GLU A 135 35.88 8.49 -14.85
N PRO A 136 37.22 8.35 -14.65
CA PRO A 136 38.14 9.17 -15.39
C PRO A 136 37.94 8.86 -16.88
N VAL A 137 37.97 9.90 -17.71
CA VAL A 137 38.00 9.85 -19.18
C VAL A 137 39.27 9.16 -19.74
N THR A 138 39.81 8.17 -19.03
CA THR A 138 41.10 7.52 -19.31
C THR A 138 40.94 6.10 -19.85
N ALA A 139 39.95 5.88 -20.70
CA ALA A 139 39.88 4.69 -21.55
C ALA A 139 39.79 5.12 -23.03
N THR A 140 40.83 5.79 -23.49
CA THR A 140 41.21 5.93 -24.90
C THR A 140 42.69 5.70 -25.04
#